data_AF-A0A7S3ZZB5-F1
#
_entry.id   AF-A0A7S3ZZB5-F1
#
_cell.length_a   1.000
_cell.length_b   1.000
_cell.length_c   1.000
_cell.angle_alpha   90.00
_cell.angle_beta   90.00
_cell.angle_gamma   90.00
#
_symmetry.space_group_name_H-M   'P 1'
#
loop_
_entity.id
_entity.type
_entity.pdbx_description
1 polymer ?
#
loop_
_entity_poly.entity_id
_entity_poly.type
_entity_poly.pdbx_seq_one_letter_code
_entity_poly.pdbx_strand_id
1 'polypeptide(L)'
;ALAIKERAYGRDHAEVARTLTNLGDVYRMLGDDAKERDMLERALAIKERSYGREHTSVALTLGNLGNAYAINERAHGRDHPDVALPLANLGNLCDGLGDQAKAREYYGRAHAIWERAYGPEHHLTRRVRTYLASVS
;
A
#
# COMPACT_ATOMS: atom_id res chain seq x y z
N ALA A 1 -18.27 -6.64 13.61
CA ALA A 1 -18.72 -6.11 12.30
C ALA A 1 -18.15 -6.91 11.12
N LEU A 2 -16.82 -7.04 11.00
CA LEU A 2 -16.17 -7.72 9.87
C LEU A 2 -16.68 -9.15 9.60
N ALA A 3 -16.68 -10.03 10.60
CA ALA A 3 -17.14 -11.40 10.45
C ALA A 3 -18.61 -11.53 9.99
N ILE A 4 -19.47 -10.58 10.39
CA ILE A 4 -20.87 -10.53 9.95
C ILE A 4 -20.94 -10.17 8.47
N LYS A 5 -20.19 -9.14 8.05
CA LYS A 5 -20.13 -8.70 6.65
C LYS A 5 -19.51 -9.78 5.75
N GLU A 6 -18.47 -10.48 6.20
CA GLU A 6 -17.88 -11.61 5.47
C GLU A 6 -18.87 -12.76 5.26
N ARG A 7 -19.67 -13.09 6.28
CA ARG A 7 -20.73 -14.12 6.15
C ARG A 7 -21.86 -13.69 5.22
N ALA A 8 -22.24 -12.41 5.26
CA ALA A 8 -23.38 -11.91 4.49
C ALA A 8 -23.05 -11.70 3.00
N TYR A 9 -21.85 -11.24 2.69
CA TYR A 9 -21.48 -10.81 1.34
C TYR A 9 -20.34 -11.61 0.70
N GLY A 10 -19.63 -12.43 1.48
CA GLY A 10 -18.39 -13.06 1.06
C GLY A 10 -17.15 -12.19 1.32
N ARG A 11 -15.99 -12.84 1.44
CA ARG A 11 -14.73 -12.23 1.91
C ARG A 11 -14.14 -11.18 0.97
N ASP A 12 -14.51 -11.22 -0.31
CA ASP A 12 -14.00 -10.34 -1.38
C ASP A 12 -15.03 -9.32 -1.86
N HIS A 13 -16.11 -9.12 -1.10
CA HIS A 13 -17.13 -8.14 -1.47
C HIS A 13 -16.73 -6.73 -1.06
N ALA A 14 -17.10 -5.73 -1.84
CA ALA A 14 -16.71 -4.34 -1.58
C ALA A 14 -17.21 -3.78 -0.22
N GLU A 15 -18.35 -4.28 0.29
CA GLU A 15 -18.80 -3.97 1.66
C GLU A 15 -17.85 -4.49 2.76
N VAL A 16 -17.18 -5.63 2.52
CA VAL A 16 -16.11 -6.11 3.40
C VAL A 16 -14.92 -5.15 3.32
N ALA A 17 -14.54 -4.69 2.13
CA ALA A 17 -13.47 -3.71 1.97
C ALA A 17 -13.77 -2.39 2.68
N ARG A 18 -15.00 -1.89 2.63
CA ARG A 18 -15.42 -0.68 3.38
C ARG A 18 -15.27 -0.89 4.89
N THR A 19 -15.67 -2.06 5.38
CA THR A 19 -15.53 -2.41 6.79
C THR A 19 -14.07 -2.50 7.22
N LEU A 20 -13.22 -3.08 6.37
CA LEU A 20 -11.77 -3.15 6.58
C LEU A 20 -11.13 -1.74 6.60
N THR A 21 -11.51 -0.84 5.69
CA THR A 21 -11.01 0.54 5.71
C THR A 21 -11.31 1.23 7.04
N ASN A 22 -12.54 1.11 7.53
CA ASN A 22 -12.92 1.69 8.83
C ASN A 22 -12.15 1.06 9.99
N LEU A 23 -11.87 -0.25 9.95
CA LEU A 23 -11.04 -0.90 10.96
C LEU A 23 -9.59 -0.40 10.92
N GLY A 24 -9.06 -0.13 9.71
CA GLY A 24 -7.77 0.53 9.54
C GLY A 24 -7.69 1.86 10.27
N ASP A 25 -8.69 2.72 10.08
CA ASP A 25 -8.78 4.01 10.77
C ASP A 25 -8.86 3.87 12.30
N VAL A 26 -9.61 2.88 12.80
CA VAL A 26 -9.69 2.60 14.25
C VAL A 26 -8.33 2.17 14.78
N TYR A 27 -7.60 1.29 14.09
CA TYR A 27 -6.28 0.87 14.52
C TYR A 27 -5.25 2.00 14.48
N ARG A 28 -5.34 2.91 13.49
CA ARG A 28 -4.56 4.15 13.47
C ARG A 28 -4.79 4.99 14.71
N MET A 29 -6.06 5.18 15.11
CA MET A 29 -6.40 5.95 16.32
C MET A 29 -5.89 5.28 17.61
N LEU A 30 -5.73 3.95 17.59
CA LEU A 30 -5.17 3.18 18.70
C LEU A 30 -3.63 3.09 18.67
N GLY A 31 -2.98 3.61 17.63
CA GLY A 31 -1.54 3.50 17.41
C GLY A 31 -1.04 2.10 17.04
N ASP A 32 -1.94 1.21 16.57
CA ASP A 32 -1.59 -0.12 16.08
C ASP A 32 -1.36 -0.08 14.56
N ASP A 33 -0.23 0.52 14.18
CA ASP A 33 0.14 0.74 12.77
C ASP A 33 0.25 -0.58 11.98
N ALA A 34 0.57 -1.69 12.64
CA ALA A 34 0.62 -3.00 12.00
C ALA A 34 -0.78 -3.46 11.58
N LYS A 35 -1.76 -3.42 12.49
CA LYS A 35 -3.14 -3.80 12.14
C LYS A 35 -3.80 -2.79 11.22
N GLU A 36 -3.49 -1.50 11.31
CA GLU A 36 -3.95 -0.53 10.33
C GLU A 36 -3.59 -0.98 8.91
N ARG A 37 -2.32 -1.29 8.68
CA ARG A 37 -1.81 -1.74 7.37
C ARG A 37 -2.49 -3.01 6.89
N ASP A 38 -2.53 -4.05 7.72
CA ASP A 38 -3.18 -5.32 7.38
C ASP A 38 -4.63 -5.12 6.90
N MET A 39 -5.37 -4.26 7.58
CA MET A 39 -6.76 -3.98 7.22
C MET A 39 -6.84 -3.20 5.91
N LEU A 40 -6.01 -2.17 5.73
CA LEU A 40 -6.04 -1.31 4.55
C LEU A 40 -5.52 -2.01 3.29
N GLU A 41 -4.48 -2.85 3.39
CA GLU A 41 -3.96 -3.64 2.26
C GLU A 41 -4.98 -4.66 1.76
N ARG A 42 -5.66 -5.34 2.70
CA ARG A 42 -6.75 -6.24 2.35
C ARG A 42 -7.92 -5.49 1.71
N ALA A 43 -8.27 -4.31 2.23
CA ALA A 43 -9.31 -3.47 1.64
C ALA A 43 -8.94 -3.02 0.22
N LEU A 44 -7.68 -2.65 0.00
CA LEU A 44 -7.16 -2.22 -1.29
C LEU A 44 -7.31 -3.33 -2.33
N ALA A 45 -6.83 -4.53 -2.02
CA ALA A 45 -6.88 -5.67 -2.94
C ALA A 45 -8.33 -6.01 -3.36
N ILE A 46 -9.28 -5.90 -2.44
CA ILE A 46 -10.71 -6.12 -2.75
C ILE A 46 -11.26 -4.98 -3.62
N LYS A 47 -10.95 -3.72 -3.30
CA LYS A 47 -11.44 -2.56 -4.06
C LYS A 47 -10.88 -2.51 -5.48
N GLU A 48 -9.61 -2.86 -5.69
CA GLU A 48 -9.03 -2.98 -7.03
C GLU A 48 -9.77 -4.03 -7.87
N ARG A 49 -10.07 -5.19 -7.28
CA ARG A 49 -10.86 -6.24 -7.96
C ARG A 49 -12.30 -5.83 -8.24
N SER A 50 -12.92 -5.10 -7.32
CA SER A 50 -14.35 -4.75 -7.40
C SER A 50 -14.62 -3.56 -8.30
N TYR A 51 -13.71 -2.58 -8.33
CA TYR A 51 -13.96 -1.27 -8.93
C TYR A 51 -12.93 -0.88 -10.00
N GLY A 52 -11.83 -1.60 -10.12
CA GLY A 52 -10.70 -1.21 -10.96
C GLY A 52 -9.73 -0.25 -10.24
N ARG A 53 -8.49 -0.21 -10.73
CA ARG A 53 -7.36 0.49 -10.10
C ARG A 53 -7.51 2.01 -10.08
N GLU A 54 -8.26 2.57 -11.03
CA GLU A 54 -8.45 4.02 -11.18
C GLU A 54 -9.66 4.57 -10.39
N HIS A 55 -10.41 3.70 -9.72
CA HIS A 55 -11.60 4.13 -8.99
C HIS A 55 -11.23 4.97 -7.75
N THR A 56 -12.00 6.02 -7.46
CA THR A 56 -11.75 6.94 -6.33
C THR A 56 -11.61 6.22 -4.99
N SER A 57 -12.39 5.16 -4.75
CA SER A 57 -12.27 4.33 -3.53
C SER A 57 -10.91 3.64 -3.38
N VAL A 58 -10.25 3.29 -4.48
CA VAL A 58 -8.88 2.73 -4.48
C VAL A 58 -7.89 3.84 -4.10
N ALA A 59 -7.99 5.01 -4.75
CA ALA A 59 -7.14 6.16 -4.44
C ALA A 59 -7.23 6.59 -2.95
N LEU A 60 -8.43 6.62 -2.37
CA LEU A 60 -8.62 6.91 -0.95
C LEU A 60 -7.94 5.89 -0.03
N THR A 61 -8.02 4.60 -0.38
CA THR A 61 -7.39 3.53 0.42
C THR A 61 -5.87 3.62 0.35
N LEU A 62 -5.33 3.95 -0.84
CA LEU A 62 -3.90 4.21 -1.03
C LEU A 62 -3.43 5.44 -0.24
N GLY A 63 -4.23 6.50 -0.16
CA GLY A 63 -3.95 7.67 0.68
C GLY A 63 -3.86 7.32 2.17
N ASN A 64 -4.79 6.50 2.68
CA ASN A 64 -4.75 6.04 4.06
C ASN A 64 -3.53 5.16 4.34
N LEU A 65 -3.15 4.28 3.40
CA LEU A 65 -1.90 3.51 3.50
C LEU A 65 -0.69 4.45 3.56
N GLY A 66 -0.63 5.45 2.68
CA GLY A 66 0.44 6.44 2.69
C GLY A 66 0.63 7.12 4.05
N ASN A 67 -0.47 7.45 4.74
CA ASN A 67 -0.43 8.00 6.10
C ASN A 67 0.08 7.00 7.13
N ALA A 68 -0.44 5.77 7.13
CA ALA A 68 0.00 4.70 8.04
C ALA A 68 1.53 4.50 7.95
N TYR A 69 2.06 4.55 6.74
CA TYR A 69 3.46 4.34 6.48
C TYR A 69 4.35 5.56 6.76
N ALA A 70 3.84 6.78 6.58
CA ALA A 70 4.55 7.99 7.02
C ALA A 70 4.69 8.05 8.56
N ILE A 71 3.70 7.53 9.30
CA ILE A 71 3.80 7.36 10.76
C ILE A 71 4.89 6.34 11.08
N ASN A 72 4.91 5.21 10.37
CA ASN A 72 5.94 4.18 10.57
C ASN A 72 7.36 4.71 10.27
N GLU A 73 7.53 5.54 9.22
CA GLU A 73 8.81 6.20 8.88
C GLU A 73 9.33 7.06 10.05
N ARG A 74 8.44 7.75 10.76
CA ARG A 74 8.78 8.51 11.97
C ARG A 74 9.17 7.61 13.14
N ALA A 75 8.57 6.43 13.24
CA ALA A 75 8.80 5.49 14.34
C ALA A 75 10.05 4.60 14.16
N HIS A 76 10.33 4.15 12.94
CA HIS A 76 11.38 3.15 12.65
C HIS A 76 12.59 3.74 11.90
N GLY A 77 12.46 4.97 11.39
CA GLY A 77 13.48 5.62 10.58
C GLY A 77 13.27 5.42 9.08
N ARG A 78 13.82 6.36 8.29
CA ARG A 78 13.53 6.52 6.85
C ARG A 78 13.98 5.37 5.95
N ASP A 79 14.86 4.52 6.47
CA ASP A 79 15.51 3.41 5.75
C ASP A 79 15.03 2.03 6.21
N HIS A 80 14.02 1.96 7.09
CA HIS A 80 13.51 0.67 7.56
C HIS A 80 12.80 -0.08 6.41
N PRO A 81 12.97 -1.41 6.27
CA PRO A 81 12.40 -2.18 5.16
C PRO A 81 10.88 -2.06 4.98
N ASP A 82 10.16 -1.85 6.08
CA ASP A 82 8.70 -1.60 6.08
C ASP A 82 8.30 -0.31 5.36
N VAL A 83 9.22 0.62 5.16
CA VAL A 83 8.99 1.89 4.45
C VAL A 83 9.05 1.72 2.93
N ALA A 84 9.57 0.60 2.41
CA ALA A 84 9.75 0.40 0.97
C ALA A 84 8.50 -0.07 0.20
N LEU A 85 7.71 -1.00 0.75
CA LEU A 85 6.42 -1.41 0.15
C LEU A 85 5.43 -0.24 -0.10
N PRO A 86 5.28 0.70 0.85
CA PRO A 86 4.45 1.91 0.71
C PRO A 86 4.92 2.83 -0.39
N LEU A 87 6.23 3.07 -0.44
CA LEU A 87 6.84 3.87 -1.47
C LEU A 87 6.54 3.23 -2.83
N ALA A 88 6.67 1.91 -2.97
CA ALA A 88 6.27 1.23 -4.22
C ALA A 88 4.77 1.39 -4.55
N ASN A 89 3.89 1.43 -3.54
CA ASN A 89 2.45 1.64 -3.74
C ASN A 89 2.11 3.10 -4.12
N LEU A 90 2.79 4.08 -3.52
CA LEU A 90 2.71 5.49 -3.93
C LEU A 90 3.27 5.66 -5.35
N GLY A 91 4.31 4.89 -5.70
CA GLY A 91 4.82 4.76 -7.06
C GLY A 91 3.72 4.34 -8.04
N ASN A 92 3.00 3.25 -7.72
CA ASN A 92 1.87 2.77 -8.54
C ASN A 92 0.76 3.82 -8.68
N LEU A 93 0.48 4.57 -7.61
CA LEU A 93 -0.55 5.62 -7.63
C LEU A 93 -0.14 6.77 -8.54
N CYS A 94 1.09 7.26 -8.41
CA CYS A 94 1.62 8.32 -9.26
C CYS A 94 1.66 7.89 -10.72
N ASP A 95 2.04 6.64 -11.01
CA ASP A 95 2.03 6.06 -12.35
C ASP A 95 0.62 6.07 -12.96
N GLY A 96 -0.38 5.59 -12.22
CA GLY A 96 -1.78 5.60 -12.65
C GLY A 96 -2.38 7.00 -12.80
N LEU A 97 -1.83 8.01 -12.12
CA LEU A 97 -2.20 9.42 -12.28
C LEU A 97 -1.44 10.12 -13.42
N GLY A 98 -0.52 9.43 -14.10
CA GLY A 98 0.34 10.00 -15.13
C GLY A 98 1.52 10.84 -14.60
N ASP A 99 1.72 10.90 -13.28
CA ASP A 99 2.86 11.57 -12.64
C ASP A 99 4.07 10.63 -12.58
N GLN A 100 4.65 10.40 -13.76
CA GLN A 100 5.81 9.52 -13.96
C GLN A 100 7.03 9.94 -13.13
N ALA A 101 7.18 11.25 -12.88
CA ALA A 101 8.30 11.78 -12.11
C ALA A 101 8.22 11.34 -10.64
N LYS A 102 7.07 11.52 -9.99
CA LYS A 102 6.88 11.04 -8.61
C LYS A 102 6.86 9.53 -8.52
N ALA A 103 6.30 8.85 -9.53
CA ALA A 103 6.31 7.39 -9.58
C ALA A 103 7.75 6.87 -9.47
N ARG A 104 8.64 7.39 -10.33
CA ARG A 104 10.07 7.04 -10.34
C ARG A 104 10.78 7.38 -9.04
N GLU A 105 10.49 8.53 -8.43
CA GLU A 105 11.05 8.92 -7.15
C GLU A 105 10.73 7.89 -6.06
N TYR A 106 9.44 7.54 -5.93
CA TYR A 106 9.01 6.59 -4.92
C TYR A 106 9.54 5.17 -5.17
N TYR A 107 9.53 4.70 -6.42
CA TYR A 107 10.12 3.41 -6.76
C TYR A 107 11.63 3.36 -6.53
N GLY A 108 12.36 4.43 -6.86
CA GLY A 108 13.79 4.51 -6.62
C GLY A 108 14.12 4.39 -5.13
N ARG A 109 13.35 5.08 -4.29
CA ARG A 109 13.51 5.02 -2.84
C ARG A 109 13.13 3.65 -2.26
N ALA A 110 12.03 3.05 -2.74
CA ALA A 110 11.66 1.67 -2.38
C ALA A 110 12.73 0.64 -2.75
N HIS A 111 13.29 0.75 -3.97
CA HIS A 111 14.35 -0.12 -4.46
C HIS A 111 15.60 -0.01 -3.58
N ALA A 112 16.06 1.21 -3.26
CA ALA A 112 17.25 1.44 -2.45
C ALA A 112 17.14 0.81 -1.04
N ILE A 113 15.96 0.92 -0.42
CA ILE A 113 15.71 0.33 0.91
C ILE A 113 15.70 -1.20 0.82
N TRP A 114 14.96 -1.79 -0.12
CA TRP A 114 14.89 -3.25 -0.26
C TRP A 114 16.21 -3.88 -0.69
N GLU A 115 16.96 -3.23 -1.58
CA GLU A 115 18.29 -3.69 -1.98
C GLU A 115 19.25 -3.70 -0.80
N ARG A 116 19.24 -2.66 0.04
CA ARG A 116 20.07 -2.61 1.24
C ARG A 116 19.67 -3.65 2.28
N ALA A 117 18.37 -3.89 2.45
CA ALA A 117 17.85 -4.78 3.48
C ALA A 117 17.91 -6.26 3.11
N TYR A 118 17.60 -6.59 1.86
CA TYR A 118 17.35 -7.96 1.41
C TYR A 118 18.23 -8.39 0.23
N GLY A 119 19.00 -7.46 -0.34
CA GLY A 119 19.86 -7.69 -1.49
C GLY A 119 19.14 -7.55 -2.86
N PRO A 120 19.93 -7.55 -3.95
CA PRO A 120 19.45 -7.28 -5.32
C PRO A 120 18.60 -8.41 -5.92
N GLU A 121 18.74 -9.65 -5.41
CA GLU A 121 18.02 -10.82 -5.92
C GLU A 121 16.68 -11.08 -5.22
N HIS A 122 16.37 -10.33 -4.15
CA HIS A 122 15.08 -10.45 -3.47
C HIS A 122 13.93 -10.08 -4.42
N HIS A 123 12.81 -10.83 -4.34
CA HIS A 123 11.72 -10.71 -5.30
C HIS A 123 11.10 -9.29 -5.35
N LEU A 124 11.06 -8.58 -4.21
CA LEU A 124 10.57 -7.20 -4.14
C LEU A 124 11.53 -6.21 -4.83
N THR A 125 12.84 -6.35 -4.59
CA THR A 125 13.90 -5.55 -5.23
C THR A 125 13.87 -5.74 -6.74
N ARG A 126 13.82 -6.99 -7.20
CA ARG A 126 13.72 -7.33 -8.61
C ARG A 126 12.49 -6.76 -9.29
N ARG A 127 11.32 -6.83 -8.63
CA ARG A 127 10.05 -6.33 -9.19
C ARG A 127 10.13 -4.84 -9.51
N VAL A 128 10.62 -4.03 -8.57
CA VAL A 128 10.74 -2.58 -8.77
C VAL A 128 11.86 -2.22 -9.74
N ARG A 129 12.97 -2.98 -9.74
CA ARG A 129 14.05 -2.83 -10.73
C ARG A 129 13.53 -2.98 -12.16
N THR A 130 12.69 -3.98 -12.43
CA THR A 130 12.10 -4.20 -13.76
C THR A 130 11.21 -3.03 -14.17
N TYR A 131 10.39 -2.49 -13.26
CA TYR A 131 9.57 -1.31 -13.55
C TYR A 131 10.46 -0.10 -13.87
N LEU A 132 11.46 0.20 -13.03
CA LEU A 132 12.38 1.33 -13.25
C LEU A 132 13.12 1.22 -14.61
N ALA A 133 13.48 0.02 -15.03
CA ALA A 133 14.11 -0.23 -16.33
C ALA A 133 13.16 0.00 -17.52
N SER A 134 11.85 -0.17 -17.32
CA SER A 134 10.83 0.03 -18.38
C SER A 134 10.43 1.50 -18.59
N VAL A 135 10.73 2.37 -17.61
CA VAL A 135 10.39 3.81 -17.62
C VAL A 135 11.64 4.71 -17.72
N SER A 136 12.81 4.12 -18.04
CA SER A 136 14.08 4.82 -18.27
C SER A 136 14.21 5.25 -19.73
#